data_AF-A0A6P4YKS2-F1
#
_entry.id   AF-A0A6P4YKS2-F1
#
_cell.length_a   1.000
_cell.length_b   1.000
_cell.length_c   1.000
_cell.angle_alpha   90.00
_cell.angle_beta   90.00
_cell.angle_gamma   90.00
#
_symmetry.space_group_name_H-M   'P 1'
#
loop_
_entity.id
_entity.type
_entity.pdbx_description
1 polymer ?
#
loop_
_entity_poly.entity_id
_entity_poly.type
_entity_poly.pdbx_seq_one_letter_code
_entity_poly.pdbx_strand_id
1 'polypeptide(L)'
;YIVVMKDTSGSDAVQHVMGKYRSTVFTAQSEGRRRGHPDVIDMFHMEPVDMNMNILKGFVAEMTPSDVSIMRTMPDVEYIEEDQVFEKQSAVPWHLDRIDQQDLPLDGRFNRQPKF
;
A
#
# COMPACT_ATOMS: atom_id res chain seq x y z
N TYR A 1 -0.05 2.46 0.60
CA TYR A 1 -0.36 1.89 -0.72
C TYR A 1 0.89 1.84 -1.57
N ILE A 2 1.04 0.78 -2.36
CA ILE A 2 2.08 0.64 -3.38
C ILE A 2 1.43 0.89 -4.74
N VAL A 3 1.93 1.87 -5.49
CA VAL A 3 1.46 2.20 -6.84
C VAL A 3 2.50 1.74 -7.84
N VAL A 4 2.12 0.81 -8.70
CA VAL A 4 3.02 0.22 -9.70
C VAL A 4 2.70 0.76 -11.08
N MET A 5 3.75 1.18 -11.78
CA MET A 5 3.69 1.72 -13.13
C MET A 5 3.78 0.59 -14.15
N LYS A 6 3.20 0.81 -15.32
CA LYS A 6 3.34 -0.10 -16.46
C LYS A 6 4.79 -0.23 -16.88
N ASP A 7 5.20 -1.44 -17.25
CA ASP A 7 6.56 -1.66 -17.72
C ASP A 7 6.88 -0.91 -19.04
N THR A 8 5.85 -0.61 -19.85
CA THR A 8 5.98 0.21 -21.06
C THR A 8 6.22 1.70 -20.78
N SER A 9 5.99 2.16 -19.55
CA SER A 9 6.15 3.58 -19.21
C SER A 9 7.63 3.96 -19.04
N GLY A 10 7.94 5.22 -19.36
CA GLY A 10 9.29 5.78 -19.30
C GLY A 10 9.87 5.86 -17.88
N SER A 11 11.15 6.19 -17.76
CA SER A 11 11.82 6.38 -16.46
C SER A 11 11.26 7.56 -15.66
N ASP A 12 10.55 8.47 -16.31
CA ASP A 12 9.88 9.65 -15.74
C ASP A 12 8.41 9.41 -15.38
N ALA A 13 7.89 8.19 -15.55
CA ALA A 13 6.48 7.85 -15.34
C ALA A 13 5.95 8.28 -13.96
N VAL A 14 6.73 8.04 -12.91
CA VAL A 14 6.38 8.44 -11.54
C VAL A 14 6.20 9.96 -11.45
N GLN A 15 7.10 10.74 -12.05
CA GLN A 15 7.02 12.20 -12.04
C GLN A 15 5.83 12.70 -12.86
N HIS A 16 5.57 12.07 -14.01
CA HIS A 16 4.43 12.40 -14.85
C HIS A 16 3.09 12.16 -14.14
N VAL A 17 2.93 10.97 -13.53
CA VAL A 17 1.73 10.61 -12.74
C VAL A 17 1.53 11.58 -11.58
N MET A 18 2.58 11.87 -10.82
CA MET A 18 2.51 12.78 -9.69
C MET A 18 2.22 14.23 -10.10
N GLY A 19 2.76 14.67 -11.24
CA GLY A 19 2.45 15.98 -11.81
C GLY A 19 0.97 16.09 -12.17
N LYS A 20 0.42 15.06 -12.84
CA LYS A 20 -0.99 15.02 -13.23
C LYS A 20 -1.91 14.98 -11.99
N TYR A 21 -1.57 14.16 -11.00
CA TYR A 21 -2.29 14.10 -9.73
C TYR A 21 -2.36 15.47 -9.03
N ARG A 22 -1.22 16.13 -8.83
CA ARG A 22 -1.17 17.46 -8.21
C ARG A 22 -2.04 18.47 -8.95
N SER A 23 -2.01 18.45 -10.29
CA SER A 23 -2.85 19.30 -11.13
C SER A 23 -4.34 19.02 -10.95
N THR A 24 -4.74 17.74 -10.93
CA THR A 24 -6.13 17.31 -10.72
C THR A 24 -6.65 17.72 -9.34
N VAL A 25 -5.89 17.46 -8.27
CA VAL A 25 -6.26 17.83 -6.91
C VAL A 25 -6.34 19.35 -6.75
N PHE A 26 -5.36 20.09 -7.27
CA PHE A 26 -5.40 21.55 -7.25
C PHE A 26 -6.65 22.10 -7.95
N THR A 27 -7.00 21.53 -9.11
CA THR A 27 -8.23 21.90 -9.83
C THR A 27 -9.47 21.63 -8.98
N ALA A 28 -9.58 20.42 -8.41
CA ALA A 28 -10.71 20.04 -7.56
C ALA A 28 -10.85 20.95 -6.34
N GLN A 29 -9.77 21.21 -5.61
CA GLN A 29 -9.75 22.09 -4.44
C GLN A 29 -10.09 23.54 -4.82
N SER A 30 -9.59 24.04 -5.95
CA SER A 30 -9.90 25.38 -6.44
C SER A 30 -11.40 25.54 -6.74
N GLU A 31 -12.01 24.51 -7.34
CA GLU A 31 -13.43 24.51 -7.69
C GLU A 31 -14.31 24.34 -6.44
N GLY A 32 -13.92 23.46 -5.52
CA GLY A 32 -14.55 23.33 -4.21
C GLY A 32 -14.61 24.67 -3.49
N ARG A 33 -13.48 25.39 -3.40
CA ARG A 33 -13.43 26.72 -2.79
C ARG A 33 -14.34 27.73 -3.50
N ARG A 34 -14.39 27.75 -4.84
CA ARG A 34 -15.30 28.64 -5.60
C ARG A 34 -16.77 28.34 -5.30
N ARG A 35 -17.11 27.07 -5.08
CA ARG A 35 -18.49 26.61 -4.81
C ARG A 35 -18.86 26.63 -3.32
N GLY A 36 -17.95 27.03 -2.43
CA GLY A 36 -18.21 27.05 -0.99
C GLY A 36 -18.09 25.68 -0.30
N HIS A 37 -17.34 24.74 -0.90
CA HIS A 37 -17.01 23.43 -0.37
C HIS A 37 -15.52 23.35 0.03
N PRO A 38 -15.14 23.87 1.22
CA PRO A 38 -13.76 23.82 1.70
C PRO A 38 -13.31 22.41 2.10
N ASP A 39 -14.26 21.52 2.40
CA ASP A 39 -14.06 20.11 2.77
C ASP A 39 -13.35 19.30 1.68
N VAL A 40 -13.41 19.76 0.42
CA VAL A 40 -12.68 19.16 -0.70
C VAL A 40 -11.17 19.14 -0.47
N ILE A 41 -10.64 20.04 0.36
CA ILE A 41 -9.21 20.02 0.74
C ILE A 41 -8.88 18.74 1.50
N ASP A 42 -9.70 18.37 2.49
CA ASP A 42 -9.48 17.22 3.37
C ASP A 42 -9.80 15.89 2.67
N MET A 43 -10.53 15.92 1.56
CA MET A 43 -10.80 14.72 0.75
C MET A 43 -9.53 14.13 0.12
N PHE A 44 -8.51 14.96 -0.15
CA PHE A 44 -7.28 14.53 -0.84
C PHE A 44 -6.08 14.73 0.08
N HIS A 45 -5.43 13.63 0.45
CA HIS A 45 -4.26 13.66 1.33
C HIS A 45 -3.34 12.49 0.95
N MET A 46 -2.36 12.82 0.10
CA MET A 46 -1.31 11.89 -0.29
C MET A 46 0.00 12.29 0.37
N GLU A 47 0.60 11.35 1.09
CA GLU A 47 1.97 11.48 1.62
C GLU A 47 2.88 10.43 0.98
N PRO A 48 3.84 10.84 0.14
CA PRO A 48 4.86 9.93 -0.38
C PRO A 48 5.73 9.36 0.73
N VAL A 49 5.85 8.04 0.77
CA VAL A 49 6.73 7.30 1.68
C VAL A 49 8.05 6.98 0.98
N ASP A 50 7.96 6.44 -0.24
CA ASP A 50 9.13 6.15 -1.08
C ASP A 50 8.78 6.40 -2.54
N MET A 51 9.57 7.23 -3.21
CA MET A 51 9.37 7.63 -4.60
C MET A 51 10.21 6.83 -5.60
N ASN A 52 11.09 5.94 -5.12
CA ASN A 52 12.02 5.21 -5.96
C ASN A 52 12.21 3.77 -5.49
N MET A 53 11.40 2.87 -6.04
CA MET A 53 11.52 1.44 -5.78
C MET A 53 12.62 0.80 -6.65
N ASN A 54 13.48 -0.03 -6.04
CA ASN A 54 14.66 -0.59 -6.73
C ASN A 54 14.36 -1.71 -7.74
N ILE A 55 13.23 -2.43 -7.56
CA ILE A 55 12.90 -3.63 -8.35
C ILE A 55 11.69 -3.40 -9.26
N LEU A 56 10.75 -2.55 -8.82
CA LEU A 56 9.52 -2.23 -9.54
C LEU A 56 9.53 -0.76 -9.92
N LYS A 57 8.98 -0.42 -11.09
CA LYS A 57 8.69 0.98 -11.43
C LYS A 57 7.48 1.39 -10.62
N GLY A 58 7.65 2.25 -9.61
CA GLY A 58 6.56 2.59 -8.72
C GLY A 58 6.97 3.47 -7.56
N PHE A 59 5.98 3.76 -6.71
CA PHE A 59 6.15 4.51 -5.48
C PHE A 59 5.22 3.98 -4.40
N VAL A 60 5.57 4.28 -3.15
CA VAL A 60 4.78 4.00 -1.96
C VAL A 60 4.26 5.32 -1.40
N ALA A 61 2.97 5.38 -1.11
CA ALA A 61 2.35 6.54 -0.49
C ALA A 61 1.21 6.15 0.44
N GLU A 62 1.00 6.95 1.47
CA GLU A 62 -0.26 7.03 2.17
C GLU A 62 -1.24 7.82 1.29
N MET A 63 -2.48 7.36 1.19
CA MET A 63 -3.47 7.91 0.25
C MET A 63 -4.88 7.80 0.82
N THR A 64 -5.72 8.80 0.59
CA THR A 64 -7.17 8.70 0.84
C THR A 64 -7.86 7.87 -0.24
N PRO A 65 -9.12 7.43 -0.02
CA PRO A 65 -9.91 6.77 -1.08
C PRO A 65 -10.09 7.63 -2.34
N SER A 66 -10.14 8.96 -2.20
CA SER A 66 -10.25 9.89 -3.33
C SER A 66 -8.95 9.98 -4.13
N ASP A 67 -7.80 9.92 -3.47
CA ASP A 67 -6.48 9.85 -4.14
C ASP A 67 -6.35 8.57 -4.95
N VAL A 68 -6.71 7.42 -4.37
CA VAL A 68 -6.72 6.11 -5.05
C VAL A 68 -7.62 6.15 -6.27
N SER A 69 -8.79 6.80 -6.17
CA SER A 69 -9.73 6.93 -7.29
C SER A 69 -9.12 7.73 -8.45
N ILE A 70 -8.39 8.81 -8.16
CA ILE A 70 -7.64 9.56 -9.19
C ILE A 70 -6.55 8.68 -9.80
N MET A 71 -5.75 8.00 -8.96
CA MET A 71 -4.64 7.15 -9.42
C MET A 71 -5.10 6.06 -10.40
N ARG A 72 -6.25 5.44 -10.15
CA ARG A 72 -6.82 4.40 -11.04
C ARG A 72 -7.17 4.90 -12.44
N THR A 73 -7.31 6.22 -12.62
CA THR A 73 -7.56 6.81 -13.94
C THR A 73 -6.29 7.13 -14.73
N MET A 74 -5.12 6.95 -14.13
CA MET A 74 -3.86 7.33 -14.74
C MET A 74 -3.41 6.24 -15.73
N PRO A 75 -3.10 6.59 -16.99
CA PRO A 75 -2.78 5.60 -18.03
C PRO A 75 -1.46 4.87 -17.78
N ASP A 76 -0.53 5.47 -17.06
CA ASP A 76 0.78 4.89 -16.71
C ASP A 76 0.72 3.98 -15.46
N VAL A 77 -0.38 4.02 -14.69
CA VAL A 77 -0.57 3.14 -13.53
C VAL A 77 -1.05 1.77 -14.01
N GLU A 78 -0.40 0.72 -13.54
CA GLU A 78 -0.77 -0.67 -13.83
C GLU A 78 -1.68 -1.24 -12.73
N TYR A 79 -1.26 -1.12 -11.47
CA TYR A 79 -2.04 -1.56 -10.32
C TYR A 79 -1.71 -0.76 -9.05
N ILE A 80 -2.62 -0.81 -8.08
CA ILE A 80 -2.51 -0.15 -6.77
C ILE A 80 -2.82 -1.20 -5.71
N GLU A 81 -1.85 -1.46 -4.84
CA GLU A 81 -2.00 -2.38 -3.72
C GLU A 81 -2.06 -1.63 -2.39
N GLU A 82 -2.90 -2.10 -1.48
CA GLU A 82 -2.82 -1.68 -0.08
C GLU A 82 -1.54 -2.25 0.53
N ASP A 83 -0.83 -1.42 1.30
CA ASP A 83 0.37 -1.89 1.99
C ASP A 83 -0.08 -2.69 3.22
N GLN A 84 -0.01 -4.01 3.15
CA GLN A 84 -0.41 -4.89 4.24
C GLN A 84 0.78 -5.18 5.14
N VAL A 85 0.72 -4.68 6.37
CA VAL A 85 1.60 -5.14 7.44
C VAL A 85 1.08 -6.50 7.92
N PHE A 86 1.78 -7.58 7.56
CA PHE A 86 1.51 -8.89 8.15
C PHE A 86 1.97 -8.88 9.61
N GLU A 87 1.02 -8.88 10.55
CA GLU A 87 1.34 -9.20 11.94
C GLU A 87 1.73 -10.67 12.05
N LYS A 88 2.87 -10.93 12.71
CA LYS A 88 3.32 -12.30 12.99
C LYS A 88 2.31 -12.94 13.95
N GLN A 89 1.44 -13.81 13.45
CA GLN A 89 0.45 -14.51 14.26
C GLN A 89 1.18 -15.31 15.35
N SER A 90 1.10 -14.88 16.61
CA SER A 90 1.80 -15.52 17.73
C SER A 90 1.25 -16.91 18.06
N ALA A 91 0.09 -17.27 17.52
CA ALA A 91 -0.51 -18.59 17.64
C ALA A 91 -1.05 -19.02 16.28
N VAL A 92 -0.53 -20.12 15.75
CA VAL A 92 -1.11 -20.80 14.59
C VAL A 92 -2.45 -21.39 15.05
N PRO A 93 -3.60 -21.02 14.46
CA PRO A 93 -4.93 -21.42 14.93
C PRO A 93 -5.24 -22.90 14.68
N TRP A 94 -4.43 -23.56 13.85
CA TRP A 94 -4.48 -25.00 13.72
C TRP A 94 -3.78 -25.60 14.93
N HIS A 95 -4.56 -26.22 15.80
CA HIS A 95 -4.09 -27.19 16.78
C HIS A 95 -3.21 -28.19 16.03
N LEU A 96 -1.90 -27.90 15.94
CA LEU A 96 -0.91 -28.81 15.40
C LEU A 96 -0.92 -30.01 16.32
N ASP A 97 -1.80 -30.96 16.00
CA ASP A 97 -1.87 -32.24 16.68
C ASP A 97 -0.61 -32.97 16.25
N ARG A 98 0.42 -32.83 17.09
CA ARG A 98 1.70 -33.49 16.88
C ARG A 98 1.52 -34.90 17.39
N ILE A 99 1.48 -35.83 16.44
CA ILE A 99 1.32 -37.27 16.71
C ILE A 99 2.42 -37.82 17.65
N ASP A 100 3.51 -37.08 17.86
CA ASP A 100 4.67 -37.41 18.68
C ASP A 100 4.79 -36.61 20.01
N GLN A 101 3.82 -35.76 20.39
CA GLN A 101 3.90 -34.93 21.62
C GLN A 101 2.82 -35.27 22.66
N GLN A 102 2.62 -36.55 23.02
CA GLN A 102 1.63 -36.93 24.04
C GLN A 102 1.92 -36.38 25.46
N ASP A 103 3.18 -36.13 25.81
CA ASP A 103 3.60 -35.85 27.19
C ASP A 103 4.14 -34.43 27.45
N LEU A 104 4.06 -33.52 26.46
CA LEU A 104 4.54 -32.13 26.63
C LEU A 104 3.37 -31.15 26.77
N PRO A 105 3.51 -30.10 27.62
CA PRO A 105 2.49 -29.09 27.75
C PRO A 105 2.28 -28.37 26.41
N LEU A 106 1.02 -28.20 26.03
CA LEU A 106 0.57 -27.42 24.87
C LEU A 106 0.76 -25.92 25.15
N ASP A 107 2.01 -25.47 25.21
CA ASP A 107 2.38 -24.09 25.58
C ASP A 107 2.61 -23.18 24.37
N GLY A 108 2.32 -23.68 23.15
CA GLY A 108 2.48 -22.95 21.90
C GLY A 108 3.93 -22.67 21.50
N ARG A 109 4.93 -23.21 22.21
CA ARG A 109 6.35 -22.98 21.91
C ARG A 109 6.88 -24.03 20.94
N PHE A 110 7.51 -23.56 19.86
CA PHE A 110 8.24 -24.42 18.92
C PHE A 110 9.74 -24.40 19.26
N ASN A 111 10.20 -25.40 20.01
CA ASN A 111 11.64 -25.61 20.21
C ASN A 111 12.17 -26.51 19.09
N ARG A 112 13.05 -25.98 18.24
CA ARG A 112 13.86 -26.81 17.33
C ARG A 112 14.75 -27.71 18.18
N GLN A 113 14.57 -29.03 18.09
CA GLN A 113 15.58 -29.96 18.60
C GLN A 113 16.86 -29.80 17.77
N PRO A 114 18.05 -29.67 18.39
CA PRO A 114 19.30 -29.76 17.65
C PRO A 114 19.44 -31.20 17.16
N LYS A 115 19.70 -31.37 15.87
CA LYS A 115 20.03 -32.68 15.30
C LYS A 115 21.41 -33.08 15.82
N PHE A 116 21.51 -34.23 16.48
CA PHE A 116 22.78 -34.96 16.64
C PHE A 116 23.04 -35.79 15.39
#